data_AF-A0A2L0CY31-F1
#
_entry.id   AF-A0A2L0CY31-F1
#
_cell.length_a   1.000
_cell.length_b   1.000
_cell.length_c   1.000
_cell.angle_alpha   90.00
_cell.angle_beta   90.00
_cell.angle_gamma   90.00
#
_symmetry.space_group_name_H-M   'P 1'
#
loop_
_entity.id
_entity.type
_entity.pdbx_description
1 polymer ?
#
loop_
_entity_poly.entity_id
_entity_poly.type
_entity_poly.pdbx_seq_one_letter_code
_entity_poly.pdbx_strand_id
1 'polypeptide(L)'
;VTNPPIDPFREKVVMSLQCPIGPEANILMPDPEQVHRLWLRQPVISIPDLEVLKHIEHRGWSSHVIDITFPVKEGIAGFLNKLQSICDEAYEASKNNQLIILSDRRGGAEFVPVSSLLALGAVHHHLIEMRTRMKVALIVETAEAREVHHICVLLGYGADAICPYLALELASSLRDQGVLDTSLTDEAIFQNYAQAMQTGINK
;
A
#
# COMPACT_ATOMS: atom_id res chain seq x y z
N VAL A 1 -20.15 -13.19 -25.70
CA VAL A 1 -18.89 -12.64 -25.18
C VAL A 1 -19.13 -11.16 -24.92
N THR A 2 -18.95 -10.69 -23.69
CA THR A 2 -19.43 -9.37 -23.23
C THR A 2 -18.46 -8.23 -23.52
N ASN A 3 -17.14 -8.50 -23.54
CA ASN A 3 -16.09 -7.49 -23.73
C ASN A 3 -14.75 -8.15 -24.11
N PRO A 4 -13.99 -7.64 -25.11
CA PRO A 4 -12.68 -8.18 -25.49
C PRO A 4 -11.56 -7.70 -24.53
N PRO A 5 -10.50 -8.50 -24.31
CA PRO A 5 -9.31 -8.08 -23.56
C PRO A 5 -8.45 -7.10 -24.37
N ILE A 6 -7.69 -6.26 -23.67
CA ILE A 6 -6.70 -5.32 -24.22
C ILE A 6 -5.34 -6.02 -24.32
N ASP A 7 -4.54 -5.70 -25.34
CA ASP A 7 -3.15 -6.21 -25.45
C ASP A 7 -2.19 -5.31 -24.66
N PRO A 8 -1.59 -5.79 -23.56
CA PRO A 8 -0.78 -4.96 -22.67
C PRO A 8 0.56 -4.50 -23.25
N PHE A 9 1.01 -5.12 -24.35
CA PHE A 9 2.25 -4.76 -25.02
C PHE A 9 1.99 -3.87 -26.23
N ARG A 10 1.02 -4.23 -27.06
CA ARG A 10 0.71 -3.49 -28.29
C ARG A 10 -0.12 -2.23 -28.03
N GLU A 11 -0.96 -2.25 -27.00
CA GLU A 11 -1.88 -1.16 -26.65
C GLU A 11 -1.46 -0.45 -25.35
N LYS A 12 -0.18 -0.54 -24.97
CA LYS A 12 0.35 0.09 -23.75
C LYS A 12 0.06 1.59 -23.64
N VAL A 13 -0.04 2.29 -24.77
CA VAL A 13 -0.30 3.75 -24.81
C VAL A 13 -1.66 4.15 -24.23
N VAL A 14 -2.64 3.24 -24.21
CA VAL A 14 -3.96 3.50 -23.62
C VAL A 14 -4.08 3.04 -22.16
N MET A 15 -3.00 2.50 -21.58
CA MET A 15 -2.96 2.01 -20.21
C MET A 15 -2.14 2.94 -19.31
N SER A 16 -2.53 3.06 -18.04
CA SER A 16 -1.80 3.84 -17.04
C SER A 16 -1.90 3.18 -15.67
N LEU A 17 -0.81 3.24 -14.91
CA LEU A 17 -0.74 2.86 -13.50
C LEU A 17 -0.50 4.07 -12.58
N GLN A 18 -0.72 5.28 -13.10
CA GLN A 18 -0.57 6.48 -12.29
C GLN A 18 -1.63 6.49 -11.19
N CYS A 19 -1.20 6.72 -9.95
CA CYS A 19 -2.05 6.66 -8.77
C CYS A 19 -2.02 8.04 -8.09
N PRO A 20 -3.07 8.86 -8.25
CA PRO A 20 -3.23 10.05 -7.42
C PRO A 20 -3.66 9.59 -6.02
N ILE A 21 -2.88 9.92 -4.99
CA ILE A 21 -3.17 9.52 -3.60
C ILE A 21 -3.46 10.75 -2.74
N GLY A 22 -4.30 10.56 -1.72
CA GLY A 22 -4.72 11.61 -0.77
C GLY A 22 -6.22 11.95 -0.88
N PRO A 23 -6.67 12.94 -0.09
CA PRO A 23 -8.07 13.30 0.03
C PRO A 23 -8.67 13.76 -1.31
N GLU A 24 -9.92 13.38 -1.53
CA GLU A 24 -10.71 13.78 -2.69
C GLU A 24 -11.69 14.89 -2.32
N ALA A 25 -11.55 16.03 -3.01
CA ALA A 25 -12.48 17.16 -2.87
C ALA A 25 -13.80 16.90 -3.61
N ASN A 26 -14.78 17.77 -3.38
CA ASN A 26 -16.11 17.63 -3.98
C ASN A 26 -16.05 17.70 -5.52
N ILE A 27 -16.42 16.62 -6.20
CA ILE A 27 -16.40 16.53 -7.67
C ILE A 27 -17.43 17.42 -8.37
N LEU A 28 -18.47 17.88 -7.67
CA LEU A 28 -19.55 18.69 -8.23
C LEU A 28 -19.18 20.19 -8.31
N MET A 29 -18.15 20.62 -7.57
CA MET A 29 -17.70 21.99 -7.54
C MET A 29 -16.24 22.05 -8.00
N PRO A 30 -15.93 22.71 -9.13
CA PRO A 30 -14.55 22.91 -9.56
C PRO A 30 -13.79 23.72 -8.51
N ASP A 31 -12.74 23.14 -7.94
CA ASP A 31 -11.95 23.77 -6.88
C ASP A 31 -10.46 23.38 -7.02
N PRO A 32 -9.51 24.30 -6.78
CA PRO A 32 -8.08 23.98 -6.83
C PRO A 32 -7.65 22.86 -5.88
N GLU A 33 -8.38 22.61 -4.78
CA GLU A 33 -8.11 21.51 -3.86
C GLU A 33 -8.25 20.15 -4.54
N GLN A 34 -8.99 20.03 -5.65
CA GLN A 34 -9.10 18.79 -6.42
C GLN A 34 -7.75 18.30 -6.98
N VAL A 35 -6.80 19.21 -7.21
CA VAL A 35 -5.44 18.85 -7.65
C VAL A 35 -4.45 18.75 -6.49
N HIS A 36 -4.91 18.85 -5.25
CA HIS A 36 -4.09 18.61 -4.06
C HIS A 36 -3.97 17.10 -3.78
N ARG A 37 -3.36 16.36 -4.72
CA ARG A 37 -3.07 14.92 -4.58
C ARG A 37 -1.58 14.66 -4.81
N LEU A 38 -1.02 13.68 -4.11
CA LEU A 38 0.32 13.20 -4.41
C LEU A 38 0.24 12.29 -5.63
N TRP A 39 1.04 12.57 -6.65
CA TRP A 39 0.96 11.84 -7.92
C TRP A 39 2.03 10.75 -7.98
N LEU A 40 1.65 9.51 -7.69
CA LEU A 40 2.54 8.37 -7.86
C LEU A 40 2.54 7.91 -9.32
N ARG A 41 3.71 7.56 -9.85
CA ARG A 41 3.84 7.03 -11.21
C ARG A 41 3.34 5.59 -11.33
N GLN A 42 3.34 4.87 -10.22
CA GLN A 42 2.94 3.48 -10.09
C GLN A 42 2.52 3.21 -8.63
N PRO A 43 1.77 2.14 -8.36
CA PRO A 43 1.32 1.81 -7.00
C PRO A 43 2.41 1.26 -6.08
N VAL A 44 3.49 0.71 -6.62
CA VAL A 44 4.59 0.12 -5.83
C VAL A 44 5.59 1.21 -5.46
N ILE A 45 5.84 1.37 -4.16
CA ILE A 45 6.76 2.38 -3.61
C ILE A 45 7.97 1.73 -2.94
N SER A 46 9.08 2.47 -2.88
CA SER A 46 10.30 2.00 -2.23
C SER A 46 10.24 2.20 -0.71
N ILE A 47 11.18 1.57 0.01
CA ILE A 47 11.30 1.75 1.48
C ILE A 47 11.63 3.22 1.81
N PRO A 48 12.57 3.90 1.12
CA PRO A 48 12.79 5.33 1.32
C PRO A 48 11.54 6.18 1.05
N ASP A 49 10.80 5.90 -0.03
CA ASP A 49 9.57 6.63 -0.35
C ASP A 49 8.53 6.49 0.77
N LEU A 50 8.37 5.27 1.32
CA LEU A 50 7.47 5.04 2.43
C LEU A 50 7.89 5.82 3.68
N GLU A 51 9.18 5.92 3.97
CA GLU A 51 9.67 6.69 5.12
C GLU A 51 9.38 8.18 4.94
N VAL A 52 9.49 8.72 3.72
CA VAL A 52 9.06 10.09 3.40
C VAL A 52 7.56 10.27 3.65
N LEU A 53 6.74 9.27 3.29
CA LEU A 53 5.29 9.33 3.52
C LEU A 53 4.92 9.21 5.01
N LYS A 54 5.71 8.51 5.83
CA LYS A 54 5.53 8.41 7.30
C LYS A 54 5.80 9.71 8.04
N HIS A 55 6.64 10.59 7.48
CA HIS A 55 6.99 11.89 8.05
C HIS A 55 6.50 13.04 7.18
N ILE A 56 5.39 12.83 6.46
CA ILE A 56 4.86 13.87 5.57
C ILE A 56 4.37 15.07 6.37
N GLU A 57 4.78 16.26 5.95
CA GLU A 57 4.26 17.55 6.45
C GLU A 57 3.78 18.46 5.31
N HIS A 58 3.67 17.90 4.09
CA HIS A 58 3.30 18.65 2.91
C HIS A 58 1.84 19.10 2.97
N ARG A 59 1.58 20.41 2.84
CA ARG A 59 0.21 21.00 2.85
C ARG A 59 -0.58 20.68 4.12
N GLY A 60 0.10 20.53 5.26
CA GLY A 60 -0.52 20.17 6.53
C GLY A 60 -1.05 18.74 6.55
N TRP A 61 -0.61 17.89 5.63
CA TRP A 61 -0.93 16.48 5.68
C TRP A 61 -0.16 15.80 6.79
N SER A 62 -0.79 14.81 7.41
CA SER A 62 -0.14 13.90 8.32
C SER A 62 -0.46 12.45 7.96
N SER A 63 0.42 11.57 8.40
CA SER A 63 0.25 10.12 8.29
C SER A 63 0.11 9.47 9.66
N HIS A 64 -0.72 8.43 9.74
CA HIS A 64 -0.82 7.58 10.92
C HIS A 64 -0.46 6.13 10.56
N VAL A 65 0.47 5.53 11.32
CA VAL A 65 0.89 4.15 11.12
C VAL A 65 0.11 3.25 12.08
N ILE A 66 -0.67 2.33 11.51
CA ILE A 66 -1.42 1.32 12.25
C ILE A 66 -0.65 0.01 12.17
N ASP A 67 -0.25 -0.48 13.33
CA ASP A 67 0.34 -1.81 13.48
C ASP A 67 -0.75 -2.87 13.29
N ILE A 68 -0.60 -3.73 12.28
CA ILE A 68 -1.55 -4.81 11.98
C ILE A 68 -1.13 -6.16 12.61
N THR A 69 -0.32 -6.12 13.67
CA THR A 69 0.09 -7.32 14.42
C THR A 69 -0.63 -7.48 15.76
N PHE A 70 -0.75 -8.72 16.25
CA PHE A 70 -1.33 -9.03 17.56
C PHE A 70 -0.47 -10.03 18.35
N PRO A 71 -0.50 -10.02 19.69
CA PRO A 71 0.32 -10.93 20.49
C PRO A 71 -0.05 -12.40 20.31
N VAL A 72 0.95 -13.27 20.16
CA VAL A 72 0.77 -14.74 20.05
C VAL A 72 -0.07 -15.30 21.21
N LYS A 73 0.10 -14.73 22.41
CA LYS A 73 -0.57 -15.18 23.65
C LYS A 73 -2.10 -15.06 23.60
N GLU A 74 -2.65 -14.21 22.74
CA GLU A 74 -4.10 -14.00 22.61
C GLU A 74 -4.79 -15.03 21.72
N GLY A 75 -4.01 -15.83 20.98
CA GLY A 75 -4.53 -16.89 20.11
C GLY A 75 -5.55 -16.39 19.08
N ILE A 76 -6.53 -17.23 18.75
CA ILE A 76 -7.54 -16.93 17.72
C ILE A 76 -8.45 -15.75 18.11
N ALA A 77 -8.73 -15.58 19.41
CA ALA A 77 -9.55 -14.46 19.87
C ALA A 77 -8.85 -13.10 19.63
N GLY A 78 -7.52 -13.06 19.80
CA GLY A 78 -6.71 -11.88 19.51
C GLY A 78 -6.82 -11.42 18.06
N PHE A 79 -6.94 -12.34 17.11
CA PHE A 79 -7.08 -12.02 15.70
C PHE A 79 -8.35 -11.21 15.40
N LEU A 80 -9.52 -11.67 15.87
CA LEU A 80 -10.79 -10.97 15.63
C LEU A 80 -10.83 -9.62 16.33
N ASN A 81 -10.35 -9.56 17.58
CA ASN A 81 -10.27 -8.32 18.34
C ASN A 81 -9.32 -7.31 17.67
N LYS A 82 -8.17 -7.78 17.18
CA LYS A 82 -7.22 -6.92 16.48
C LYS A 82 -7.79 -6.39 15.18
N LEU A 83 -8.49 -7.20 14.40
CA LEU A 83 -9.12 -6.75 13.15
C LEU A 83 -10.13 -5.62 13.41
N GLN A 84 -10.98 -5.78 14.43
CA GLN A 84 -11.91 -4.72 14.85
C GLN A 84 -11.16 -3.46 15.32
N SER A 85 -10.14 -3.65 16.16
CA SER A 85 -9.32 -2.55 16.66
C SER A 85 -8.63 -1.77 15.53
N ILE A 86 -8.16 -2.44 14.47
CA ILE A 86 -7.55 -1.80 13.30
C ILE A 86 -8.59 -0.94 12.58
N CYS A 87 -9.82 -1.43 12.40
CA CYS A 87 -10.91 -0.67 11.78
C CYS A 87 -11.27 0.58 12.58
N ASP A 88 -11.43 0.44 13.90
CA ASP A 88 -11.78 1.54 14.79
C ASP A 88 -10.65 2.58 14.85
N GLU A 89 -9.40 2.13 14.95
CA GLU A 89 -8.22 3.00 14.91
C GLU A 89 -8.10 3.75 13.58
N ALA A 90 -8.33 3.06 12.45
CA ALA A 90 -8.32 3.68 11.13
C ALA A 90 -9.42 4.74 11.00
N TYR A 91 -10.62 4.49 11.52
CA TYR A 91 -11.69 5.47 11.53
C TYR A 91 -11.31 6.71 12.36
N GLU A 92 -10.79 6.55 13.57
CA GLU A 92 -10.35 7.68 14.39
C GLU A 92 -9.18 8.43 13.74
N ALA A 93 -8.19 7.72 13.20
CA ALA A 93 -7.06 8.31 12.48
C ALA A 93 -7.52 9.11 11.25
N SER A 94 -8.58 8.66 10.56
CA SER A 94 -9.11 9.32 9.37
C SER A 94 -9.69 10.72 9.59
N LYS A 95 -9.93 11.10 10.85
CA LYS A 95 -10.44 12.43 11.19
C LYS A 95 -9.37 13.51 11.10
N ASN A 96 -8.12 13.14 11.40
CA ASN A 96 -7.01 14.09 11.51
C ASN A 96 -5.88 13.83 10.52
N ASN A 97 -5.79 12.63 9.94
CA ASN A 97 -4.70 12.24 9.05
C ASN A 97 -5.20 11.97 7.64
N GLN A 98 -4.40 12.33 6.63
CA GLN A 98 -4.71 12.13 5.21
C GLN A 98 -4.09 10.84 4.67
N LEU A 99 -3.07 10.30 5.33
CA LEU A 99 -2.47 9.01 4.99
C LEU A 99 -2.63 8.06 6.17
N ILE A 100 -3.07 6.84 5.91
CA ILE A 100 -3.10 5.74 6.87
C ILE A 100 -2.20 4.64 6.32
N ILE A 101 -1.21 4.23 7.10
CA ILE A 101 -0.23 3.22 6.73
C ILE A 101 -0.50 1.97 7.56
N LEU A 102 -0.93 0.89 6.93
CA LEU A 102 -1.09 -0.41 7.57
C LEU A 102 0.27 -1.14 7.52
N SER A 103 0.85 -1.48 8.67
CA SER A 103 2.21 -2.03 8.76
C SER A 103 2.26 -3.34 9.52
N ASP A 104 2.82 -4.37 8.88
CA ASP A 104 3.10 -5.68 9.51
C ASP A 104 4.54 -5.81 10.05
N ARG A 105 5.33 -4.72 10.07
CA ARG A 105 6.76 -4.72 10.46
C ARG A 105 7.07 -5.29 11.84
N ARG A 106 6.10 -5.28 12.76
CA ARG A 106 6.27 -5.82 14.12
C ARG A 106 6.14 -7.34 14.19
N GLY A 107 5.90 -8.01 13.07
CA GLY A 107 5.79 -9.47 13.00
C GLY A 107 7.05 -10.16 13.49
N GLY A 108 6.89 -11.17 14.35
CA GLY A 108 8.01 -11.89 14.94
C GLY A 108 7.56 -13.00 15.89
N ALA A 109 8.46 -13.45 16.76
CA ALA A 109 8.18 -14.57 17.67
C ALA A 109 7.08 -14.27 18.70
N GLU A 110 6.85 -12.99 19.04
CA GLU A 110 5.86 -12.57 20.03
C GLU A 110 4.58 -11.98 19.41
N PHE A 111 4.64 -11.52 18.15
CA PHE A 111 3.57 -10.83 17.45
C PHE A 111 3.29 -11.48 16.10
N VAL A 112 2.05 -11.86 15.87
CA VAL A 112 1.58 -12.44 14.61
C VAL A 112 0.99 -11.34 13.74
N PRO A 113 1.44 -11.18 12.48
CA PRO A 113 0.80 -10.26 11.57
C PRO A 113 -0.58 -10.80 11.15
N VAL A 114 -1.57 -9.91 11.15
CA VAL A 114 -2.81 -10.16 10.40
C VAL A 114 -2.46 -10.10 8.92
N SER A 115 -3.11 -10.95 8.10
CA SER A 115 -2.90 -10.86 6.65
C SER A 115 -3.17 -9.45 6.15
N SER A 116 -2.21 -8.90 5.41
CA SER A 116 -2.26 -7.50 4.98
C SER A 116 -3.46 -7.23 4.07
N LEU A 117 -3.84 -8.21 3.26
CA LEU A 117 -5.04 -8.15 2.44
C LEU A 117 -6.32 -8.07 3.29
N LEU A 118 -6.41 -8.88 4.34
CA LEU A 118 -7.61 -8.91 5.18
C LEU A 118 -7.74 -7.62 6.00
N ALA A 119 -6.64 -7.15 6.58
CA ALA A 119 -6.61 -5.89 7.31
C ALA A 119 -6.99 -4.73 6.41
N LEU A 120 -6.41 -4.66 5.20
CA LEU A 120 -6.74 -3.64 4.20
C LEU A 120 -8.22 -3.69 3.81
N GLY A 121 -8.73 -4.87 3.44
CA GLY A 121 -10.12 -5.02 2.99
C GLY A 121 -11.12 -4.64 4.08
N ALA A 122 -10.86 -5.04 5.33
CA ALA A 122 -11.68 -4.67 6.48
C ALA A 122 -11.68 -3.14 6.69
N VAL A 123 -10.51 -2.49 6.72
CA VAL A 123 -10.40 -1.04 6.85
C VAL A 123 -11.07 -0.31 5.69
N HIS A 124 -10.82 -0.77 4.46
CA HIS A 124 -11.37 -0.16 3.25
C HIS A 124 -12.90 -0.12 3.29
N HIS A 125 -13.54 -1.27 3.54
CA HIS A 125 -15.00 -1.36 3.62
C HIS A 125 -15.55 -0.60 4.82
N HIS A 126 -14.89 -0.68 5.99
CA HIS A 126 -15.32 0.05 7.17
C HIS A 126 -15.30 1.58 6.96
N LEU A 127 -14.25 2.12 6.35
CA LEU A 127 -14.16 3.55 6.04
C LEU A 127 -15.18 3.99 4.96
N ILE A 128 -15.60 3.08 4.07
CA ILE A 128 -16.70 3.35 3.13
C ILE A 128 -18.02 3.47 3.90
N GLU A 129 -18.33 2.53 4.79
CA GLU A 129 -19.54 2.55 5.61
C GLU A 129 -19.62 3.82 6.47
N MET A 130 -18.47 4.26 7.00
CA MET A 130 -18.34 5.48 7.79
C MET A 130 -18.20 6.77 6.95
N ARG A 131 -18.21 6.68 5.62
CA ARG A 131 -18.08 7.81 4.68
C ARG A 131 -16.80 8.64 4.84
N THR A 132 -15.72 8.02 5.30
CA THR A 132 -14.42 8.65 5.50
C THR A 132 -13.36 8.18 4.51
N ARG A 133 -13.61 7.14 3.71
CA ARG A 133 -12.63 6.60 2.74
C ARG A 133 -12.08 7.63 1.75
N MET A 134 -12.90 8.59 1.30
CA MET A 134 -12.47 9.65 0.38
C MET A 134 -11.51 10.67 1.01
N LYS A 135 -11.40 10.72 2.34
CA LYS A 135 -10.56 11.69 3.05
C LYS A 135 -9.13 11.19 3.28
N VAL A 136 -8.88 9.90 3.06
CA VAL A 136 -7.62 9.25 3.41
C VAL A 136 -7.09 8.40 2.29
N ALA A 137 -5.77 8.34 2.15
CA ALA A 137 -5.10 7.32 1.36
C ALA A 137 -4.71 6.13 2.26
N LEU A 138 -4.90 4.91 1.75
CA LEU A 138 -4.49 3.67 2.40
C LEU A 138 -3.19 3.17 1.78
N ILE A 139 -2.13 3.14 2.56
CA ILE A 139 -0.82 2.64 2.16
C ILE A 139 -0.55 1.34 2.92
N VAL A 140 -0.06 0.32 2.22
CA VAL A 140 0.24 -0.98 2.84
C VAL A 140 1.75 -1.20 2.88
N GLU A 141 2.31 -1.32 4.07
CA GLU A 141 3.67 -1.78 4.33
C GLU A 141 3.60 -3.25 4.74
N THR A 142 4.04 -4.16 3.85
CA THR A 142 3.85 -5.60 4.06
C THR A 142 5.05 -6.47 3.69
N ALA A 143 5.23 -7.54 4.46
CA ALA A 143 6.13 -8.65 4.16
C ALA A 143 5.51 -9.73 3.26
N GLU A 144 4.18 -9.78 3.11
CA GLU A 144 3.47 -10.84 2.37
C GLU A 144 3.47 -10.62 0.85
N ALA A 145 3.47 -9.34 0.41
CA ALA A 145 3.41 -9.00 -1.00
C ALA A 145 4.76 -9.26 -1.69
N ARG A 146 4.75 -10.13 -2.69
CA ARG A 146 5.95 -10.51 -3.47
C ARG A 146 5.65 -10.81 -4.94
N GLU A 147 4.45 -11.30 -5.22
CA GLU A 147 3.99 -11.69 -6.56
C GLU A 147 3.03 -10.63 -7.11
N VAL A 148 2.96 -10.55 -8.45
CA VAL A 148 2.07 -9.64 -9.17
C VAL A 148 0.62 -9.76 -8.68
N HIS A 149 0.15 -11.00 -8.46
CA HIS A 149 -1.20 -11.24 -7.98
C HIS A 149 -1.47 -10.59 -6.61
N HIS A 150 -0.52 -10.65 -5.67
CA HIS A 150 -0.68 -10.02 -4.35
C HIS A 150 -0.88 -8.51 -4.50
N ILE A 151 -0.10 -7.86 -5.37
CA ILE A 151 -0.23 -6.43 -5.66
C ILE A 151 -1.58 -6.12 -6.29
N CYS A 152 -2.01 -6.88 -7.31
CA CYS A 152 -3.31 -6.68 -7.95
C CYS A 152 -4.49 -6.83 -6.97
N VAL A 153 -4.41 -7.81 -6.07
CA VAL A 153 -5.47 -8.04 -5.08
C VAL A 153 -5.49 -6.93 -4.03
N LEU A 154 -4.33 -6.49 -3.53
CA LEU A 154 -4.27 -5.33 -2.62
C LEU A 154 -4.83 -4.05 -3.26
N LEU A 155 -4.49 -3.78 -4.52
CA LEU A 155 -5.05 -2.64 -5.26
C LEU A 155 -6.56 -2.78 -5.45
N GLY A 156 -7.04 -3.97 -5.81
CA GLY A 156 -8.47 -4.24 -6.00
C GLY A 156 -9.29 -4.09 -4.71
N TYR A 157 -8.69 -4.34 -3.55
CA TYR A 157 -9.30 -4.15 -2.23
C TYR A 157 -9.02 -2.78 -1.61
N GLY A 158 -8.47 -1.85 -2.40
CA GLY A 158 -8.48 -0.43 -2.07
C GLY A 158 -7.21 0.15 -1.46
N ALA A 159 -6.05 -0.51 -1.64
CA ALA A 159 -4.75 0.12 -1.41
C ALA A 159 -4.48 1.21 -2.46
N ASP A 160 -3.99 2.35 -2.02
CA ASP A 160 -3.56 3.46 -2.87
C ASP A 160 -2.06 3.37 -3.22
N ALA A 161 -1.26 2.81 -2.30
CA ALA A 161 0.15 2.49 -2.52
C ALA A 161 0.58 1.27 -1.69
N ILE A 162 1.58 0.52 -2.19
CA ILE A 162 2.06 -0.72 -1.57
C ILE A 162 3.59 -0.70 -1.50
N CYS A 163 4.12 -0.91 -0.29
CA CYS A 163 5.54 -1.08 0.00
C CYS A 163 5.82 -2.55 0.39
N PRO A 164 6.25 -3.40 -0.55
CA PRO A 164 6.64 -4.78 -0.27
C PRO A 164 8.05 -4.83 0.34
N TYR A 165 8.21 -4.35 1.59
CA TYR A 165 9.53 -4.12 2.17
C TYR A 165 10.36 -5.40 2.27
N LEU A 166 9.77 -6.54 2.66
CA LEU A 166 10.53 -7.78 2.84
C LEU A 166 11.08 -8.29 1.51
N ALA A 167 10.36 -8.13 0.41
CA ALA A 167 10.85 -8.52 -0.92
C ALA A 167 12.08 -7.69 -1.33
N LEU A 168 12.07 -6.38 -1.02
CA LEU A 168 13.17 -5.46 -1.32
C LEU A 168 14.38 -5.69 -0.39
N GLU A 169 14.14 -5.87 0.92
CA GLU A 169 15.17 -6.18 1.90
C GLU A 169 15.83 -7.54 1.60
N LEU A 170 15.04 -8.55 1.18
CA LEU A 170 15.57 -9.86 0.78
C LEU A 170 16.43 -9.76 -0.48
N ALA A 171 16.03 -8.99 -1.49
CA ALA A 171 16.84 -8.77 -2.68
C ALA A 171 18.17 -8.08 -2.33
N SER A 172 18.14 -7.10 -1.42
CA SER A 172 19.35 -6.42 -0.92
C SER A 172 20.26 -7.40 -0.17
N SER A 173 19.70 -8.26 0.68
CA SER A 173 20.45 -9.30 1.40
C SER A 173 21.08 -10.35 0.45
N LEU A 174 20.38 -10.75 -0.62
CA LEU A 174 20.91 -11.67 -1.62
C LEU A 174 22.07 -11.07 -2.43
N ARG A 175 22.05 -9.76 -2.68
CA ARG A 175 23.18 -9.03 -3.24
C ARG A 175 24.38 -9.08 -2.29
N ASP A 176 24.16 -8.78 -1.01
CA ASP A 176 25.25 -8.72 -0.03
C ASP A 176 25.90 -10.10 0.21
N GLN A 177 25.13 -11.19 0.00
CA GLN A 177 25.60 -12.57 0.00
C GLN A 177 26.30 -12.99 -1.31
N GLY A 178 26.32 -12.13 -2.33
CA GLY A 178 26.93 -12.41 -3.64
C GLY A 178 26.13 -13.35 -4.54
N VAL A 179 24.85 -13.60 -4.23
CA VAL A 179 23.94 -14.38 -5.09
C VAL A 179 23.46 -13.54 -6.28
N LEU A 180 23.21 -12.25 -6.05
CA LEU A 180 22.96 -11.26 -7.08
C LEU A 180 24.24 -10.47 -7.40
N ASP A 181 24.24 -9.80 -8.55
CA ASP A 181 25.33 -8.92 -8.95
C ASP A 181 25.54 -7.81 -7.90
N THR A 182 26.72 -7.79 -7.28
CA THR A 182 27.10 -6.86 -6.22
C THR A 182 27.22 -5.41 -6.70
N SER A 183 27.23 -5.17 -8.01
CA SER A 183 27.20 -3.83 -8.59
C SER A 183 25.81 -3.18 -8.57
N LEU A 184 24.74 -3.94 -8.30
CA LEU A 184 23.38 -3.42 -8.25
C LEU A 184 23.15 -2.55 -7.00
N THR A 185 22.73 -1.30 -7.21
CA THR A 185 22.29 -0.42 -6.10
C THR A 185 20.88 -0.79 -5.63
N ASP A 186 20.52 -0.39 -4.40
CA ASP A 186 19.15 -0.58 -3.88
C ASP A 186 18.10 0.06 -4.80
N GLU A 187 18.44 1.22 -5.36
CA GLU A 187 17.62 1.91 -6.35
C GLU A 187 17.43 1.07 -7.62
N ALA A 188 18.51 0.47 -8.15
CA ALA A 188 18.41 -0.39 -9.33
C ALA A 188 17.56 -1.65 -9.05
N ILE A 189 17.70 -2.24 -7.86
CA ILE A 189 16.88 -3.38 -7.42
C ILE A 189 15.41 -2.98 -7.37
N PHE A 190 15.10 -1.85 -6.74
CA PHE A 190 13.74 -1.32 -6.66
C PHE A 190 13.16 -1.04 -8.05
N GLN A 191 13.88 -0.33 -8.92
CA GLN A 191 13.40 0.01 -10.27
C GLN A 191 13.12 -1.25 -11.10
N ASN A 192 13.98 -2.26 -11.03
CA ASN A 192 13.77 -3.53 -11.72
C ASN A 192 12.54 -4.28 -11.17
N TYR A 193 12.38 -4.33 -9.85
CA TYR A 193 11.23 -4.94 -9.19
C TYR A 193 9.92 -4.22 -9.56
N ALA A 194 9.92 -2.90 -9.45
CA ALA A 194 8.83 -2.01 -9.84
C ALA A 194 8.42 -2.21 -11.30
N GLN A 195 9.37 -2.24 -12.23
CA GLN A 195 9.12 -2.46 -13.64
C GLN A 195 8.50 -3.85 -13.91
N ALA A 196 8.98 -4.88 -13.22
CA ALA A 196 8.42 -6.23 -13.31
C ALA A 196 6.97 -6.27 -12.80
N MET A 197 6.68 -5.63 -11.67
CA MET A 197 5.32 -5.51 -11.13
C MET A 197 4.42 -4.71 -12.06
N GLN A 198 4.86 -3.57 -12.57
CA GLN A 198 4.12 -2.77 -13.55
C GLN A 198 3.77 -3.58 -14.80
N THR A 199 4.73 -4.33 -15.34
CA THR A 199 4.49 -5.17 -16.53
C THR A 199 3.49 -6.29 -16.21
N GLY A 200 3.59 -6.87 -15.01
CA GLY A 200 2.65 -7.88 -14.53
C GLY A 200 1.23 -7.35 -14.32
N ILE A 201 1.07 -6.16 -13.74
CA ILE A 201 -0.25 -5.56 -13.46
C ILE A 201 -0.96 -5.20 -14.77
N ASN A 202 -0.23 -4.75 -15.78
CA ASN A 202 -0.82 -4.44 -17.07
C ASN A 202 -1.35 -5.68 -17.80
N LYS A 203 -0.86 -6.88 -17.48
CA LYS A 203 -1.21 -8.12 -18.17
C LYS A 203 -2.56 -8.70 -17.73
#